data_AF-A0A0I9SAE8-F1
#
_entry.id   AF-A0A0I9SAE8-F1
#
_cell.length_a   1.000
_cell.length_b   1.000
_cell.length_c   1.000
_cell.angle_alpha   90.00
_cell.angle_beta   90.00
_cell.angle_gamma   90.00
#
_symmetry.space_group_name_H-M   'P 1'
#
loop_
_entity.id
_entity.type
_entity.pdbx_description
1 polymer ?
#
loop_
_entity_poly.entity_id
_entity_poly.type
_entity_poly.pdbx_seq_one_letter_code
_entity_poly.pdbx_strand_id
1 'polypeptide(L)'
;MKEKIRSTRLRICFRKALASACCLAAFALCSGMPSARAAGPSGGVALTAVRMQRAGGQVYVSFAIKIAPRAVRARHRWVITPCLGNASDSVLLSPFVVTGRIMARRARQQRLLKGSAGEAGHRLTARNGDTFLYTDTLRYAPWMESGLNLRLDIDREGCCRVQTVGSVVSSGAFPVALPYRPSVCEVAPQVSRSVAEHAADYPFLCEAGSRPLRESGIGIRFRAASAVVDTLYSANAGNLRRITEAIGLLRADSCASLQGISITGYASPEGATELNRKLSAKRAEALRHALSVRMNLPVSLFELNAGGVDWGRLAELVNESDMTYKEEVLAILRSHPEEERNDRLKALAGGRPYRSVLDVLYPQLRDACYIRVEYANRPDSVADTVNRAIAAIRVRDYEEAFRLLKTVEADERSWNARGVCHLLCGDDKEAGIWLHRAAKAGNREAEENLKKMNAEQRATTTGITQ
;
A
#
# COMPACT_ATOMS: atom_id res chain seq x y z
N MET A 1 -43.82 -25.64 13.61
CA MET A 1 -44.01 -24.28 13.05
C MET A 1 -42.69 -23.84 12.43
N LYS A 2 -42.59 -23.82 11.10
CA LYS A 2 -41.43 -23.33 10.34
C LYS A 2 -41.84 -22.04 9.67
N GLU A 3 -41.39 -20.90 10.16
CA GLU A 3 -41.61 -19.59 9.53
C GLU A 3 -40.59 -19.35 8.40
N LYS A 4 -41.12 -19.08 7.21
CA LYS A 4 -40.39 -18.66 6.01
C LYS A 4 -40.22 -17.14 6.05
N ILE A 5 -38.99 -16.68 6.24
CA ILE A 5 -38.60 -15.29 5.99
C ILE A 5 -38.47 -15.12 4.45
N ARG A 6 -39.38 -14.35 3.86
CA ARG A 6 -39.30 -13.91 2.46
C ARG A 6 -38.33 -12.72 2.36
N SER A 7 -37.19 -12.89 1.69
CA SER A 7 -36.31 -11.77 1.35
C SER A 7 -36.85 -11.03 0.12
N THR A 8 -37.25 -9.79 0.30
CA THR A 8 -37.62 -8.85 -0.75
C THR A 8 -36.34 -8.27 -1.36
N ARG A 9 -35.89 -8.75 -2.53
CA ARG A 9 -34.82 -8.09 -3.31
C ARG A 9 -35.43 -7.00 -4.19
N LEU A 10 -35.12 -5.74 -3.89
CA LEU A 10 -35.41 -4.57 -4.71
C LEU A 10 -34.74 -4.74 -6.10
N ARG A 11 -35.55 -4.68 -7.16
CA ARG A 11 -35.08 -4.50 -8.54
C ARG A 11 -34.87 -3.00 -8.78
N ILE A 12 -33.62 -2.55 -8.81
CA ILE A 12 -33.28 -1.18 -9.23
C ILE A 12 -33.19 -1.16 -10.76
N CYS A 13 -34.16 -0.50 -11.38
CA CYS A 13 -34.22 -0.26 -12.82
C CYS A 13 -33.37 0.98 -13.15
N PHE A 14 -32.15 0.81 -13.67
CA PHE A 14 -31.36 1.93 -14.20
C PHE A 14 -31.85 2.30 -15.61
N ARG A 15 -32.42 3.50 -15.75
CA ARG A 15 -32.78 4.11 -17.04
C ARG A 15 -31.51 4.49 -17.81
N LYS A 16 -31.31 3.94 -19.02
CA LYS A 16 -30.23 4.33 -19.96
C LYS A 16 -30.57 5.68 -20.63
N ALA A 17 -29.58 6.54 -20.77
CA ALA A 17 -29.64 7.78 -21.56
C ALA A 17 -29.39 7.49 -23.06
N LEU A 18 -30.08 8.23 -23.95
CA LEU A 18 -29.98 8.08 -25.40
C LEU A 18 -28.64 8.63 -25.93
N ALA A 19 -27.91 7.81 -26.70
CA ALA A 19 -26.85 8.26 -27.59
C ALA A 19 -27.19 7.88 -29.05
N SER A 20 -27.03 8.87 -29.92
CA SER A 20 -27.46 8.95 -31.31
C SER A 20 -26.71 7.97 -32.23
N ALA A 21 -27.37 7.58 -33.31
CA ALA A 21 -26.86 6.68 -34.34
C ALA A 21 -25.99 7.45 -35.36
N CYS A 22 -24.79 6.94 -35.65
CA CYS A 22 -24.00 7.28 -36.84
C CYS A 22 -23.24 6.03 -37.33
N CYS A 23 -22.93 6.02 -38.62
CA CYS A 23 -22.78 4.87 -39.50
C CYS A 23 -21.54 3.99 -39.27
N LEU A 24 -21.69 2.70 -39.64
CA LEU A 24 -20.69 1.63 -39.65
C LEU A 24 -20.05 1.49 -41.05
N ALA A 25 -18.72 1.33 -41.14
CA ALA A 25 -18.10 0.49 -42.17
C ALA A 25 -16.70 -0.06 -41.81
N ALA A 26 -16.70 -1.37 -41.52
CA ALA A 26 -15.64 -2.36 -41.81
C ALA A 26 -14.32 -2.33 -41.01
N PHE A 27 -14.13 -3.38 -40.19
CA PHE A 27 -12.80 -4.00 -40.00
C PHE A 27 -12.89 -5.51 -40.18
N ALA A 28 -12.44 -5.95 -41.36
CA ALA A 28 -11.89 -7.28 -41.57
C ALA A 28 -10.37 -7.17 -41.35
N LEU A 29 -9.86 -7.80 -40.30
CA LEU A 29 -8.46 -8.21 -40.22
C LEU A 29 -8.39 -9.51 -39.41
N CYS A 30 -7.83 -10.51 -40.08
CA CYS A 30 -7.67 -11.88 -39.63
C CYS A 30 -6.65 -11.96 -38.50
N SER A 31 -7.04 -12.60 -37.40
CA SER A 31 -6.17 -13.44 -36.58
C SER A 31 -7.06 -14.56 -36.01
N GLY A 32 -6.74 -15.80 -36.37
CA GLY A 32 -7.55 -16.98 -36.09
C GLY A 32 -7.77 -17.17 -34.59
N MET A 33 -9.02 -17.08 -34.16
CA MET A 33 -9.48 -17.39 -32.80
C MET A 33 -10.93 -17.91 -32.84
N PRO A 34 -11.33 -18.75 -31.86
CA PRO A 34 -12.40 -19.73 -32.03
C PRO A 34 -13.77 -19.09 -32.31
N SER A 35 -14.36 -19.45 -33.44
CA SER A 35 -15.74 -19.09 -33.78
C SER A 35 -16.67 -20.07 -33.08
N ALA A 36 -17.24 -19.65 -31.96
CA ALA A 36 -18.16 -20.47 -31.19
C ALA A 36 -19.52 -20.56 -31.92
N ARG A 37 -19.94 -21.78 -32.31
CA ARG A 37 -21.30 -22.06 -32.81
C ARG A 37 -22.21 -22.38 -31.63
N ALA A 38 -23.29 -21.63 -31.49
CA ALA A 38 -24.40 -21.99 -30.60
C ALA A 38 -25.51 -22.70 -31.41
N ALA A 39 -25.85 -23.92 -31.04
CA ALA A 39 -27.04 -24.62 -31.53
C ALA A 39 -28.03 -24.77 -30.36
N GLY A 40 -29.23 -24.20 -30.49
CA GLY A 40 -30.30 -24.27 -29.49
C GLY A 40 -31.69 -24.38 -30.13
N PRO A 41 -32.73 -24.76 -29.37
CA PRO A 41 -33.87 -25.58 -29.84
C PRO A 41 -34.95 -24.86 -30.67
N SER A 42 -34.78 -23.57 -30.95
CA SER A 42 -35.68 -22.81 -31.82
C SER A 42 -34.95 -22.56 -33.13
N GLY A 43 -35.02 -23.51 -34.06
CA GLY A 43 -34.23 -23.59 -35.31
C GLY A 43 -34.36 -22.41 -36.30
N GLY A 44 -34.82 -21.24 -35.85
CA GLY A 44 -34.98 -20.00 -36.59
C GLY A 44 -33.97 -18.89 -36.29
N VAL A 45 -33.11 -18.99 -35.25
CA VAL A 45 -32.09 -17.96 -34.94
C VAL A 45 -30.74 -18.61 -34.72
N ALA A 46 -29.72 -18.14 -35.45
CA ALA A 46 -28.33 -18.52 -35.24
C ALA A 46 -27.53 -17.31 -34.74
N LEU A 47 -26.69 -17.56 -33.74
CA LEU A 47 -25.82 -16.59 -33.08
C LEU A 47 -24.36 -16.92 -33.44
N THR A 48 -23.63 -15.96 -33.98
CA THR A 48 -22.20 -16.10 -34.33
C THR A 48 -21.43 -14.82 -34.02
N ALA A 49 -20.10 -14.90 -34.08
CA ALA A 49 -19.19 -13.75 -33.94
C ALA A 49 -19.44 -12.90 -32.68
N VAL A 50 -19.72 -13.55 -31.55
CA VAL A 50 -19.90 -12.85 -30.26
C VAL A 50 -18.56 -12.25 -29.84
N ARG A 51 -18.56 -10.95 -29.58
CA ARG A 51 -17.43 -10.19 -29.05
C ARG A 51 -17.91 -9.34 -27.89
N MET A 52 -17.14 -9.35 -26.81
CA MET A 52 -17.31 -8.49 -25.66
C MET A 52 -15.95 -7.89 -25.34
N GLN A 53 -15.86 -6.57 -25.31
CA GLN A 53 -14.60 -5.87 -25.07
C GLN A 53 -14.83 -4.76 -24.07
N ARG A 54 -13.94 -4.68 -23.09
CA ARG A 54 -13.90 -3.55 -22.16
C ARG A 54 -13.05 -2.45 -22.78
N ALA A 55 -13.55 -1.22 -22.72
CA ALA A 55 -12.70 -0.04 -22.86
C ALA A 55 -13.00 0.91 -21.71
N GLY A 56 -12.06 1.03 -20.77
CA GLY A 56 -12.24 1.78 -19.53
C GLY A 56 -13.48 1.31 -18.74
N GLY A 57 -14.38 2.25 -18.43
CA GLY A 57 -15.64 2.03 -17.71
C GLY A 57 -16.80 1.55 -18.56
N GLN A 58 -16.57 1.24 -19.85
CA GLN A 58 -17.60 0.78 -20.78
C GLN A 58 -17.29 -0.63 -21.29
N VAL A 59 -18.35 -1.38 -21.57
CA VAL A 59 -18.31 -2.69 -22.21
C VAL A 59 -19.05 -2.58 -23.53
N TYR A 60 -18.35 -2.94 -24.60
CA TYR A 60 -18.88 -3.01 -25.95
C TYR A 60 -19.23 -4.45 -26.27
N VAL A 61 -20.45 -4.65 -26.73
CA VAL A 61 -20.97 -5.97 -27.06
C VAL A 61 -21.42 -5.96 -28.49
N SER A 62 -20.92 -6.92 -29.26
CA SER A 62 -21.34 -7.12 -30.65
C SER A 62 -21.49 -8.59 -30.98
N PHE A 63 -22.52 -8.94 -31.74
CA PHE A 63 -22.71 -10.30 -32.23
C PHE A 63 -23.54 -10.31 -33.51
N ALA A 64 -23.25 -11.28 -34.38
CA ALA A 64 -23.99 -11.48 -35.61
C ALA A 64 -25.19 -12.39 -35.36
N ILE A 65 -26.34 -11.99 -35.90
CA ILE A 65 -27.60 -12.70 -35.78
C ILE A 65 -28.06 -13.08 -37.17
N LYS A 66 -28.32 -14.36 -37.40
CA LYS A 66 -28.93 -14.86 -38.63
C LYS A 66 -30.31 -15.42 -38.33
N ILE A 67 -31.33 -14.84 -38.96
CA ILE A 67 -32.72 -15.29 -38.86
C ILE A 67 -33.03 -16.23 -40.01
N ALA A 68 -33.53 -17.43 -39.73
CA ALA A 68 -33.86 -18.41 -40.76
C ALA A 68 -35.00 -17.90 -41.67
N PRO A 69 -34.99 -18.30 -42.96
CA PRO A 69 -36.14 -18.08 -43.82
C PRO A 69 -37.38 -18.74 -43.19
N ARG A 70 -38.41 -17.94 -42.90
CA ARG A 70 -39.68 -18.36 -42.27
C ARG A 70 -39.63 -18.65 -40.75
N ALA A 71 -38.63 -18.14 -40.02
CA ALA A 71 -38.58 -18.22 -38.56
C ALA A 71 -39.86 -17.68 -37.89
N VAL A 72 -40.33 -16.49 -38.33
CA VAL A 72 -41.53 -15.84 -37.79
C VAL A 72 -42.72 -16.02 -38.73
N ARG A 73 -43.82 -16.59 -38.22
CA ARG A 73 -45.09 -16.73 -38.94
C ARG A 73 -45.67 -15.38 -39.36
N ALA A 74 -46.41 -15.35 -40.47
CA ALA A 74 -46.87 -14.10 -41.10
C ALA A 74 -47.63 -13.13 -40.17
N ARG A 75 -48.45 -13.63 -39.24
CA ARG A 75 -49.26 -12.86 -38.28
C ARG A 75 -48.62 -12.70 -36.89
N HIS A 76 -47.33 -12.96 -36.74
CA HIS A 76 -46.61 -12.86 -35.46
C HIS A 76 -45.42 -11.91 -35.57
N ARG A 77 -44.92 -11.47 -34.41
CA ARG A 77 -43.60 -10.88 -34.25
C ARG A 77 -42.85 -11.61 -33.14
N TRP A 78 -41.53 -11.69 -33.24
CA TRP A 78 -40.67 -12.11 -32.14
C TRP A 78 -39.99 -10.88 -31.55
N VAL A 79 -40.09 -10.72 -30.23
CA VAL A 79 -39.29 -9.78 -29.45
C VAL A 79 -38.13 -10.58 -28.89
N ILE A 80 -36.91 -10.23 -29.30
CA ILE A 80 -35.70 -10.91 -28.87
C ILE A 80 -34.96 -9.97 -27.93
N THR A 81 -34.80 -10.41 -26.68
CA THR A 81 -34.15 -9.65 -25.61
C THR A 81 -32.81 -10.30 -25.29
N PRO A 82 -31.68 -9.68 -25.69
CA PRO A 82 -30.37 -10.17 -25.28
C PRO A 82 -30.15 -9.92 -23.79
N CYS A 83 -29.53 -10.88 -23.12
CA CYS A 83 -29.21 -10.88 -21.71
C CYS A 83 -27.76 -11.29 -21.56
N LEU A 84 -26.96 -10.47 -20.89
CA LEU A 84 -25.62 -10.84 -20.47
C LEU A 84 -25.68 -11.26 -19.01
N GLY A 85 -24.94 -12.28 -18.62
CA GLY A 85 -24.88 -12.66 -17.22
C GLY A 85 -23.91 -13.79 -16.94
N ASN A 86 -23.68 -14.00 -15.66
CA ASN A 86 -22.95 -15.15 -15.13
C ASN A 86 -23.64 -15.66 -13.86
N ALA A 87 -22.93 -16.44 -13.04
CA ALA A 87 -23.50 -16.98 -11.80
C ALA A 87 -23.84 -15.89 -10.76
N SER A 88 -23.20 -14.73 -10.85
CA SER A 88 -23.33 -13.65 -9.85
C SER A 88 -24.48 -12.71 -10.18
N ASP A 89 -24.55 -12.21 -11.42
CA ASP A 89 -25.54 -11.22 -11.83
C ASP A 89 -25.84 -11.26 -13.34
N SER A 90 -26.84 -10.48 -13.77
CA SER A 90 -27.27 -10.37 -15.17
C SER A 90 -27.81 -8.98 -15.53
N VAL A 91 -27.68 -8.61 -16.79
CA VAL A 91 -28.17 -7.36 -17.36
C VAL A 91 -28.86 -7.60 -18.70
N LEU A 92 -30.02 -6.97 -18.88
CA LEU A 92 -30.77 -7.00 -20.15
C LEU A 92 -30.25 -5.90 -21.09
N LEU A 93 -30.02 -6.26 -22.34
CA LEU A 93 -29.69 -5.32 -23.42
C LEU A 93 -30.94 -4.88 -24.17
N SER A 94 -30.77 -3.91 -25.07
CA SER A 94 -31.87 -3.34 -25.84
C SER A 94 -32.51 -4.41 -26.75
N PRO A 95 -33.83 -4.68 -26.66
CA PRO A 95 -34.47 -5.71 -27.45
C PRO A 95 -34.60 -5.29 -28.93
N PHE A 96 -34.61 -6.27 -29.82
CA PHE A 96 -34.89 -6.09 -31.24
C PHE A 96 -36.04 -6.99 -31.69
N VAL A 97 -36.71 -6.62 -32.78
CA VAL A 97 -37.94 -7.30 -33.21
C VAL A 97 -37.81 -7.89 -34.60
N VAL A 98 -38.21 -9.15 -34.74
CA VAL A 98 -38.34 -9.84 -36.02
C VAL A 98 -39.82 -9.95 -36.38
N THR A 99 -40.23 -9.37 -37.51
CA THR A 99 -41.65 -9.33 -37.90
C THR A 99 -42.00 -10.28 -39.05
N GLY A 100 -43.15 -10.94 -38.94
CA GLY A 100 -43.76 -11.68 -40.04
C GLY A 100 -44.40 -10.76 -41.09
N ARG A 101 -44.57 -11.25 -42.32
CA ARG A 101 -45.02 -10.46 -43.49
C ARG A 101 -46.30 -9.65 -43.28
N ILE A 102 -47.35 -10.24 -42.69
CA ILE A 102 -48.65 -9.57 -42.48
C ILE A 102 -48.55 -8.56 -41.34
N MET A 103 -47.88 -8.91 -40.23
CA MET A 103 -47.63 -7.99 -39.13
C MET A 103 -46.79 -6.78 -39.57
N ALA A 104 -45.77 -6.98 -40.41
CA ALA A 104 -44.97 -5.89 -40.97
C ALA A 104 -45.81 -4.94 -41.83
N ARG A 105 -46.73 -5.47 -42.66
CA ARG A 105 -47.66 -4.64 -43.45
C ARG A 105 -48.59 -3.84 -42.54
N ARG A 106 -49.14 -4.47 -41.48
CA ARG A 106 -50.02 -3.81 -40.51
C ARG A 106 -49.29 -2.71 -39.72
N ALA A 107 -48.07 -2.98 -39.25
CA ALA A 107 -47.24 -2.00 -38.55
C ALA A 107 -46.88 -0.82 -39.46
N ARG A 108 -46.53 -1.08 -40.73
CA ARG A 108 -46.27 -0.03 -41.72
C ARG A 108 -47.52 0.82 -41.98
N GLN A 109 -48.68 0.19 -42.16
CA GLN A 109 -49.95 0.89 -42.35
C GLN A 109 -50.32 1.74 -41.12
N GLN A 110 -50.14 1.22 -39.91
CA GLN A 110 -50.38 1.96 -38.67
C GLN A 110 -49.45 3.17 -38.52
N ARG A 111 -48.16 3.04 -38.89
CA ARG A 111 -47.22 4.18 -38.89
C ARG A 111 -47.62 5.27 -39.87
N LEU A 112 -48.05 4.90 -41.07
CA LEU A 112 -48.50 5.85 -42.09
C LEU A 112 -49.80 6.57 -41.68
N LEU A 113 -50.68 5.86 -40.96
CA LEU A 113 -51.97 6.41 -40.51
C LEU A 113 -51.86 7.30 -39.26
N LYS A 114 -50.95 6.98 -38.32
CA LYS A 114 -50.82 7.72 -37.05
C LYS A 114 -49.95 8.98 -37.13
N GLY A 115 -49.27 9.22 -38.26
CA GLY A 115 -48.14 10.15 -38.27
C GLY A 115 -47.01 9.64 -37.38
N SER A 116 -45.82 10.21 -37.50
CA SER A 116 -44.60 9.82 -36.78
C SER A 116 -44.66 9.94 -35.23
N ALA A 117 -45.83 10.20 -34.65
CA ALA A 117 -46.04 10.33 -33.23
C ALA A 117 -46.68 9.06 -32.63
N GLY A 118 -45.87 8.22 -32.00
CA GLY A 118 -46.37 7.21 -31.08
C GLY A 118 -46.12 5.76 -31.47
N GLU A 119 -44.85 5.38 -31.55
CA GLU A 119 -44.39 4.09 -31.04
C GLU A 119 -42.95 4.28 -30.60
N ALA A 120 -42.63 3.95 -29.34
CA ALA A 120 -41.27 3.76 -28.87
C ALA A 120 -40.71 2.54 -29.63
N GLY A 121 -40.36 2.77 -30.89
CA GLY A 121 -39.97 1.73 -31.82
C GLY A 121 -38.72 1.05 -31.31
N HIS A 122 -38.78 -0.28 -31.21
CA HIS A 122 -37.57 -1.08 -31.07
C HIS A 122 -36.53 -0.56 -32.07
N ARG A 123 -35.36 -0.18 -31.55
CA ARG A 123 -34.31 0.54 -32.31
C ARG A 123 -33.83 -0.27 -33.52
N LEU A 124 -34.03 -1.59 -33.49
CA LEU A 124 -33.68 -2.54 -34.54
C LEU A 124 -34.90 -3.42 -34.87
N THR A 125 -35.29 -3.42 -36.14
CA THR A 125 -36.32 -4.31 -36.70
C THR A 125 -35.72 -5.14 -37.84
N ALA A 126 -35.91 -6.45 -37.80
CA ALA A 126 -35.44 -7.39 -38.80
C ALA A 126 -36.59 -8.21 -39.41
N ARG A 127 -36.30 -8.88 -40.52
CA ARG A 127 -37.21 -9.77 -41.26
C ARG A 127 -36.65 -11.19 -41.30
N ASN A 128 -37.50 -12.13 -41.69
CA ASN A 128 -37.09 -13.50 -41.94
C ASN A 128 -36.04 -13.55 -43.05
N GLY A 129 -34.93 -14.25 -42.82
CA GLY A 129 -33.80 -14.36 -43.75
C GLY A 129 -32.70 -13.33 -43.53
N ASP A 130 -32.96 -12.29 -42.72
CA ASP A 130 -31.96 -11.24 -42.49
C ASP A 130 -30.78 -11.77 -41.68
N THR A 131 -29.60 -11.24 -42.00
CA THR A 131 -28.41 -11.36 -41.17
C THR A 131 -27.92 -9.95 -40.87
N PHE A 132 -27.72 -9.63 -39.60
CA PHE A 132 -27.26 -8.31 -39.19
C PHE A 132 -26.37 -8.38 -37.95
N LEU A 133 -25.57 -7.33 -37.77
CA LEU A 133 -24.73 -7.14 -36.59
C LEU A 133 -25.52 -6.38 -35.53
N TYR A 134 -25.65 -6.96 -34.35
CA TYR A 134 -26.16 -6.27 -33.17
C TYR A 134 -25.01 -5.64 -32.41
N THR A 135 -25.18 -4.40 -31.95
CA THR A 135 -24.25 -3.70 -31.07
C THR A 135 -24.99 -3.01 -29.93
N ASP A 136 -24.44 -3.10 -28.71
CA ASP A 136 -24.89 -2.32 -27.54
C ASP A 136 -23.68 -1.98 -26.66
N THR A 137 -23.80 -0.90 -25.90
CA THR A 137 -22.78 -0.44 -24.95
C THR A 137 -23.42 -0.33 -23.57
N LEU A 138 -22.69 -0.77 -22.55
CA LEU A 138 -23.12 -0.73 -21.16
C LEU A 138 -21.95 -0.37 -20.25
N ARG A 139 -22.26 0.18 -19.07
CA ARG A 139 -21.23 0.47 -18.06
C ARG A 139 -20.68 -0.83 -17.49
N TYR A 140 -19.36 -0.87 -17.31
CA TYR A 140 -18.69 -1.96 -16.63
C TYR A 140 -19.12 -2.02 -15.15
N ALA A 141 -19.19 -3.22 -14.62
CA ALA A 141 -19.33 -3.49 -13.19
C ALA A 141 -18.41 -4.64 -12.81
N PRO A 142 -17.86 -4.68 -11.57
CA PRO A 142 -16.88 -5.69 -11.15
C PRO A 142 -17.30 -7.15 -11.39
N TRP A 143 -18.60 -7.46 -11.24
CA TRP A 143 -19.13 -8.81 -11.45
C TRP A 143 -18.95 -9.33 -12.89
N MET A 144 -18.73 -8.43 -13.87
CA MET A 144 -18.55 -8.79 -15.29
C MET A 144 -17.16 -9.37 -15.60
N GLU A 145 -16.19 -9.24 -14.69
CA GLU A 145 -14.81 -9.68 -14.92
C GLU A 145 -14.67 -11.21 -15.01
N SER A 146 -15.56 -11.96 -14.35
CA SER A 146 -15.55 -13.43 -14.28
C SER A 146 -16.03 -14.12 -15.57
N GLY A 147 -16.20 -13.36 -16.66
CA GLY A 147 -16.76 -13.84 -17.91
C GLY A 147 -18.28 -13.69 -17.96
N LEU A 148 -18.78 -13.37 -19.14
CA LEU A 148 -20.20 -13.19 -19.42
C LEU A 148 -20.68 -14.20 -20.45
N ASN A 149 -21.87 -14.74 -20.22
CA ASN A 149 -22.60 -15.53 -21.20
C ASN A 149 -23.65 -14.65 -21.86
N LEU A 150 -23.81 -14.77 -23.18
CA LEU A 150 -24.88 -14.12 -23.92
C LEU A 150 -26.05 -15.10 -24.09
N ARG A 151 -27.22 -14.70 -23.63
CA ARG A 151 -28.48 -15.41 -23.82
C ARG A 151 -29.46 -14.52 -24.57
N LEU A 152 -30.14 -15.06 -25.57
CA LEU A 152 -31.20 -14.38 -26.32
C LEU A 152 -32.53 -15.00 -25.92
N ASP A 153 -33.36 -14.23 -25.22
CA ASP A 153 -34.72 -14.65 -24.86
C ASP A 153 -35.69 -14.25 -25.97
N ILE A 154 -36.49 -15.21 -26.43
CA ILE A 154 -37.38 -15.04 -27.57
C ILE A 154 -38.82 -15.14 -27.11
N ASP A 155 -39.53 -14.01 -27.15
CA ASP A 155 -40.97 -13.95 -26.92
C ASP A 155 -41.72 -13.76 -28.23
N ARG A 156 -42.76 -14.56 -28.44
CA ARG A 156 -43.65 -14.46 -29.60
C ARG A 156 -44.89 -13.68 -29.21
N GLU A 157 -45.17 -12.65 -29.98
CA GLU A 157 -46.37 -11.84 -29.85
C GLU A 157 -47.27 -12.00 -31.08
N GLY A 158 -48.54 -12.32 -30.82
CA GLY A 158 -49.61 -12.35 -31.81
C GLY A 158 -50.66 -11.26 -31.51
N CYS A 159 -51.81 -11.34 -32.17
CA CYS A 159 -52.88 -10.36 -31.97
C CYS A 159 -53.44 -10.33 -30.52
N CYS A 160 -53.29 -11.39 -29.73
CA CYS A 160 -53.99 -11.52 -28.43
C CYS A 160 -53.16 -12.15 -27.30
N ARG A 161 -51.94 -12.65 -27.55
CA ARG A 161 -51.12 -13.36 -26.54
C ARG A 161 -49.63 -13.16 -26.78
N VAL A 162 -48.87 -13.08 -25.69
CA VAL A 162 -47.41 -13.18 -25.63
C VAL A 162 -47.05 -14.56 -25.12
N GLN A 163 -46.10 -15.24 -25.77
CA GLN A 163 -45.65 -16.57 -25.38
C GLN A 163 -44.13 -16.68 -25.53
N THR A 164 -43.44 -17.10 -24.47
CA THR A 164 -42.02 -17.42 -24.54
C THR A 164 -41.78 -18.64 -25.41
N VAL A 165 -40.96 -18.48 -26.43
CA VAL A 165 -40.62 -19.49 -27.44
C VAL A 165 -39.42 -20.32 -26.99
N GLY A 166 -38.48 -19.69 -26.30
CA GLY A 166 -37.26 -20.32 -25.80
C GLY A 166 -36.10 -19.33 -25.74
N SER A 167 -34.90 -19.87 -25.53
CA SER A 167 -33.67 -19.09 -25.47
C SER A 167 -32.54 -19.69 -26.29
N VAL A 168 -31.68 -18.84 -26.84
CA VAL A 168 -30.42 -19.23 -27.49
C VAL A 168 -29.26 -18.75 -26.62
N VAL A 169 -28.28 -19.59 -26.32
CA VAL A 169 -27.14 -19.25 -25.46
C VAL A 169 -25.85 -19.34 -26.25
N SER A 170 -24.95 -18.36 -26.12
CA SER A 170 -23.61 -18.41 -26.68
C SER A 170 -22.82 -19.58 -26.09
N SER A 171 -21.92 -20.16 -26.89
CA SER A 171 -20.97 -21.15 -26.38
C SER A 171 -19.77 -20.43 -25.75
N GLY A 172 -19.49 -20.75 -24.49
CA GLY A 172 -18.39 -20.17 -23.71
C GLY A 172 -18.73 -18.87 -22.97
N ALA A 173 -17.91 -18.57 -21.97
CA ALA A 173 -17.93 -17.31 -21.23
C ALA A 173 -16.91 -16.34 -21.83
N PHE A 174 -17.30 -15.08 -22.00
CA PHE A 174 -16.46 -14.04 -22.60
C PHE A 174 -15.93 -13.11 -21.51
N PRO A 175 -14.62 -13.14 -21.19
CA PRO A 175 -14.04 -12.28 -20.16
C PRO A 175 -14.06 -10.81 -20.60
N VAL A 176 -14.41 -9.93 -19.67
CA VAL A 176 -14.47 -8.47 -19.88
C VAL A 176 -13.45 -7.79 -18.97
N ALA A 177 -12.18 -8.11 -19.20
CA ALA A 177 -11.05 -7.51 -18.50
C ALA A 177 -10.52 -6.29 -19.26
N LEU A 178 -9.75 -5.43 -18.58
CA LEU A 178 -9.02 -4.35 -19.24
C LEU A 178 -8.04 -4.94 -20.28
N PRO A 179 -7.84 -4.26 -21.43
CA PRO A 179 -6.93 -4.72 -22.48
C PRO A 179 -5.45 -4.65 -22.07
N TYR A 180 -5.13 -3.96 -20.98
CA TYR A 180 -3.81 -3.91 -20.36
C TYR A 180 -3.90 -4.18 -18.85
N ARG A 181 -2.76 -4.57 -18.26
CA ARG A 181 -2.61 -4.59 -16.80
C ARG A 181 -2.10 -3.23 -16.30
N PRO A 182 -2.85 -2.57 -15.39
CA PRO A 182 -2.34 -1.41 -14.68
C PRO A 182 -1.10 -1.78 -13.84
N SER A 183 -0.11 -0.90 -13.82
CA SER A 183 1.13 -1.03 -13.06
C SER A 183 0.91 -0.53 -11.62
N VAL A 184 1.15 -1.37 -10.62
CA VAL A 184 1.15 -0.99 -9.20
C VAL A 184 2.24 -1.76 -8.48
N CYS A 185 3.09 -1.05 -7.73
CA CYS A 185 4.23 -1.58 -7.01
C CYS A 185 4.06 -1.38 -5.51
N GLU A 186 4.60 -2.31 -4.72
CA GLU A 186 4.65 -2.17 -3.27
C GLU A 186 5.53 -0.98 -2.87
N VAL A 187 5.11 -0.28 -1.82
CA VAL A 187 5.81 0.84 -1.23
C VAL A 187 6.84 0.29 -0.27
N ALA A 188 8.11 0.59 -0.52
CA ALA A 188 9.18 0.29 0.42
C ALA A 188 8.96 1.10 1.72
N PRO A 189 9.00 0.48 2.90
CA PRO A 189 8.90 1.19 4.17
C PRO A 189 10.01 2.23 4.28
N GLN A 190 9.66 3.44 4.70
CA GLN A 190 10.65 4.44 5.06
C GLN A 190 11.29 4.05 6.39
N VAL A 191 12.61 3.84 6.35
CA VAL A 191 13.46 3.67 7.53
C VAL A 191 14.17 4.99 7.80
N SER A 192 14.49 5.25 9.08
CA SER A 192 15.28 6.42 9.47
C SER A 192 16.61 6.44 8.72
N ARG A 193 16.77 7.41 7.83
CA ARG A 193 18.05 7.66 7.15
C ARG A 193 19.08 8.24 8.11
N SER A 194 18.65 9.06 9.08
CA SER A 194 19.57 9.75 9.99
C SER A 194 20.38 8.79 10.84
N VAL A 195 19.79 7.68 11.33
CA VAL A 195 20.53 6.82 12.25
C VAL A 195 21.43 5.81 11.53
N ALA A 196 20.99 5.27 10.39
CA ALA A 196 21.83 4.35 9.61
C ALA A 196 23.02 5.08 8.96
N GLU A 197 22.81 6.28 8.41
CA GLU A 197 23.85 7.05 7.74
C GLU A 197 24.86 7.66 8.74
N HIS A 198 24.41 8.07 9.93
CA HIS A 198 25.26 8.70 10.94
C HIS A 198 25.65 7.77 12.10
N ALA A 199 25.42 6.46 11.99
CA ALA A 199 25.82 5.49 13.02
C ALA A 199 27.32 5.56 13.32
N ALA A 200 28.14 5.87 12.31
CA ALA A 200 29.58 6.09 12.47
C ALA A 200 29.91 7.41 13.20
N ASP A 201 29.12 8.46 12.99
CA ASP A 201 29.33 9.78 13.59
C ASP A 201 28.87 9.87 15.04
N TYR A 202 27.88 9.04 15.41
CA TYR A 202 27.28 8.99 16.74
C TYR A 202 27.29 7.57 17.33
N PRO A 203 28.47 7.06 17.74
CA PRO A 203 28.62 5.68 18.23
C PRO A 203 27.79 5.38 19.49
N PHE A 204 27.34 6.43 20.20
CA PHE A 204 26.52 6.33 21.41
C PHE A 204 25.02 6.17 21.12
N LEU A 205 24.59 6.23 19.86
CA LEU A 205 23.24 5.87 19.44
C LEU A 205 23.14 4.35 19.30
N CYS A 206 22.09 3.75 19.87
CA CYS A 206 21.85 2.32 19.70
C CYS A 206 20.35 2.01 19.55
N GLU A 207 20.05 1.01 18.74
CA GLU A 207 18.67 0.53 18.60
C GLU A 207 18.23 -0.16 19.90
N ALA A 208 17.01 0.13 20.34
CA ALA A 208 16.45 -0.43 21.56
C ALA A 208 16.51 -1.98 21.53
N GLY A 209 17.08 -2.58 22.57
CA GLY A 209 17.28 -4.04 22.67
C GLY A 209 18.57 -4.57 22.04
N SER A 210 19.38 -3.74 21.39
CA SER A 210 20.73 -4.13 20.95
C SER A 210 21.68 -4.36 22.13
N ARG A 211 22.62 -5.30 21.99
CA ARG A 211 23.61 -5.56 23.05
C ARG A 211 24.52 -4.35 23.23
N PRO A 212 24.86 -3.98 24.47
CA PRO A 212 25.75 -2.86 24.72
C PRO A 212 27.15 -3.19 24.20
N LEU A 213 27.56 -2.53 23.11
CA LEU A 213 28.97 -2.34 22.82
C LEU A 213 29.53 -1.49 23.97
N ARG A 214 30.48 -2.05 24.73
CA ARG A 214 31.10 -1.38 25.89
C ARG A 214 31.92 -0.15 25.49
N GLU A 215 32.31 -0.06 24.22
CA GLU A 215 33.29 0.92 23.71
C GLU A 215 32.69 2.15 23.02
N SER A 216 31.37 2.27 22.91
CA SER A 216 30.73 3.23 21.99
C SER A 216 30.17 4.51 22.64
N GLY A 217 30.33 4.67 23.95
CA GLY A 217 29.78 5.81 24.68
C GLY A 217 30.58 7.10 24.46
N ILE A 218 29.89 8.24 24.31
CA ILE A 218 30.54 9.55 24.40
C ILE A 218 30.62 9.97 25.87
N GLY A 219 31.81 10.40 26.31
CA GLY A 219 32.09 10.71 27.71
C GLY A 219 32.05 12.20 28.04
N ILE A 220 31.48 12.58 29.17
CA ILE A 220 31.64 13.91 29.78
C ILE A 220 32.63 13.85 30.93
N ARG A 221 33.59 14.78 30.91
CA ARG A 221 34.71 14.88 31.86
C ARG A 221 34.38 15.77 33.04
N PHE A 222 34.89 15.41 34.22
CA PHE A 222 34.69 16.15 35.46
C PHE A 222 36.02 16.39 36.14
N ARG A 223 36.18 17.53 36.80
CA ARG A 223 37.37 17.75 37.64
C ARG A 223 37.37 16.79 38.83
N ALA A 224 38.55 16.56 39.41
CA ALA A 224 38.73 15.72 40.58
C ALA A 224 37.78 16.13 41.72
N ALA A 225 37.13 15.14 42.35
CA ALA A 225 36.14 15.31 43.41
C ALA A 225 34.96 16.26 43.07
N SER A 226 34.72 16.58 41.80
CA SER A 226 33.63 17.44 41.34
C SER A 226 32.56 16.66 40.57
N ALA A 227 31.32 17.15 40.67
CA ALA A 227 30.17 16.71 39.89
C ALA A 227 29.59 17.83 39.01
N VAL A 228 30.31 18.94 38.85
CA VAL A 228 29.87 20.07 38.01
C VAL A 228 30.23 19.81 36.54
N VAL A 229 29.25 19.92 35.65
CA VAL A 229 29.44 19.85 34.21
C VAL A 229 30.04 21.18 33.72
N ASP A 230 31.37 21.23 33.62
CA ASP A 230 32.11 22.39 33.10
C ASP A 230 32.29 22.25 31.58
N THR A 231 31.63 23.10 30.80
CA THR A 231 31.71 23.08 29.33
C THR A 231 33.10 23.44 28.79
N LEU A 232 33.88 24.21 29.55
CA LEU A 232 35.24 24.64 29.17
C LEU A 232 36.30 23.60 29.54
N TYR A 233 35.93 22.58 30.30
CA TYR A 233 36.85 21.52 30.70
C TYR A 233 36.95 20.43 29.63
N SER A 234 38.17 20.16 29.17
CA SER A 234 38.46 19.11 28.17
C SER A 234 37.60 19.28 26.90
N ALA A 235 37.09 18.18 26.33
CA ALA A 235 36.24 18.15 25.15
C ALA A 235 34.73 18.28 25.45
N ASN A 236 34.34 18.72 26.67
CA ASN A 236 32.95 18.68 27.12
C ASN A 236 32.01 19.51 26.23
N ALA A 237 32.39 20.70 25.80
CA ALA A 237 31.57 21.50 24.89
C ALA A 237 31.27 20.78 23.57
N GLY A 238 32.29 20.16 22.96
CA GLY A 238 32.15 19.40 21.72
C GLY A 238 31.32 18.14 21.92
N ASN A 239 31.54 17.41 23.01
CA ASN A 239 30.81 16.19 23.33
C ASN A 239 29.33 16.48 23.62
N LEU A 240 29.03 17.52 24.39
CA LEU A 240 27.65 17.97 24.63
C LEU A 240 26.97 18.40 23.33
N ARG A 241 27.68 19.11 22.44
CA ARG A 241 27.13 19.48 21.12
C ARG A 241 26.75 18.23 20.33
N ARG A 242 27.65 17.24 20.20
CA ARG A 242 27.39 15.98 19.47
C ARG A 242 26.19 15.23 20.05
N ILE A 243 26.08 15.14 21.38
CA ILE A 243 24.92 14.54 22.06
C ILE A 243 23.63 15.28 21.68
N THR A 244 23.63 16.61 21.77
CA THR A 244 22.44 17.42 21.44
C THR A 244 22.05 17.35 19.97
N GLU A 245 23.03 17.28 19.06
CA GLU A 245 22.82 17.12 17.61
C GLU A 245 22.19 15.75 17.32
N ALA A 246 22.75 14.67 17.87
CA ALA A 246 22.20 13.32 17.69
C ALA A 246 20.76 13.19 18.22
N ILE A 247 20.49 13.71 19.42
CA ILE A 247 19.12 13.72 19.97
C ILE A 247 18.20 14.63 19.14
N GLY A 248 18.71 15.75 18.63
CA GLY A 248 17.97 16.66 17.74
C GLY A 248 17.56 15.97 16.44
N LEU A 249 18.48 15.23 15.81
CA LEU A 249 18.21 14.43 14.60
C LEU A 249 17.11 13.40 14.87
N LEU A 250 17.22 12.63 15.96
CA LEU A 250 16.20 11.64 16.35
C LEU A 250 14.81 12.24 16.61
N ARG A 251 14.75 13.47 17.13
CA ARG A 251 13.48 14.17 17.38
C ARG A 251 12.88 14.76 16.10
N ALA A 252 13.71 15.12 15.12
CA ALA A 252 13.27 15.65 13.84
C ALA A 252 12.86 14.53 12.86
N ASP A 253 13.38 13.31 13.03
CA ASP A 253 13.07 12.18 12.17
C ASP A 253 11.68 11.57 12.48
N SER A 254 10.80 11.59 11.49
CA SER A 254 9.46 10.97 11.56
C SER A 254 9.50 9.44 11.61
N CYS A 255 10.59 8.82 11.19
CA CYS A 255 10.81 7.39 11.13
C CYS A 255 11.57 6.85 12.36
N ALA A 256 11.95 7.70 13.33
CA ALA A 256 12.60 7.29 14.56
C ALA A 256 11.89 7.85 15.80
N SER A 257 12.15 7.23 16.94
CA SER A 257 11.65 7.67 18.23
C SER A 257 12.71 7.46 19.29
N LEU A 258 12.97 8.50 20.08
CA LEU A 258 13.82 8.43 21.27
C LEU A 258 13.10 7.58 22.34
N GLN A 259 13.72 6.48 22.74
CA GLN A 259 13.16 5.55 23.72
C GLN A 259 13.72 5.82 25.12
N GLY A 260 15.01 6.09 25.22
CA GLY A 260 15.68 6.27 26.51
C GLY A 260 17.07 6.87 26.37
N ILE A 261 17.57 7.39 27.48
CA ILE A 261 18.93 7.91 27.62
C ILE A 261 19.51 7.33 28.90
N SER A 262 20.44 6.38 28.76
CA SER A 262 21.13 5.80 29.91
C SER A 262 22.43 6.57 30.16
N ILE A 263 22.62 7.02 31.39
CA ILE A 263 23.79 7.78 31.82
C ILE A 263 24.47 7.01 32.94
N THR A 264 25.70 6.57 32.69
CA THR A 264 26.51 5.88 33.70
C THR A 264 27.63 6.81 34.16
N GLY A 265 27.60 7.19 35.42
CA GLY A 265 28.67 7.96 36.05
C GLY A 265 29.74 7.05 36.64
N TYR A 266 31.00 7.45 36.51
CA TYR A 266 32.13 6.75 37.15
C TYR A 266 32.97 7.71 37.99
N ALA A 267 33.76 7.14 38.89
CA ALA A 267 34.73 7.80 39.74
C ALA A 267 36.07 7.04 39.68
N SER A 268 37.18 7.73 39.94
CA SER A 268 38.45 7.06 40.18
C SER A 268 38.39 6.28 41.50
N PRO A 269 39.20 5.24 41.69
CA PRO A 269 39.30 4.50 42.96
C PRO A 269 40.13 5.29 44.00
N GLU A 270 39.88 6.58 44.12
CA GLU A 270 40.49 7.46 45.11
C GLU A 270 39.51 7.62 46.27
N GLY A 271 39.93 7.23 47.47
CA GLY A 271 39.05 7.23 48.64
C GLY A 271 38.15 6.00 48.75
N ALA A 272 37.20 6.06 49.68
CA ALA A 272 36.34 4.93 50.03
C ALA A 272 35.31 4.62 48.94
N THR A 273 34.99 3.33 48.74
CA THR A 273 34.03 2.85 47.73
C THR A 273 32.68 3.57 47.81
N GLU A 274 32.17 3.80 49.02
CA GLU A 274 30.90 4.49 49.25
C GLU A 274 30.92 5.96 48.80
N LEU A 275 32.05 6.65 48.96
CA LEU A 275 32.23 8.02 48.48
C LEU A 275 32.26 8.06 46.94
N ASN A 276 32.94 7.11 46.31
CA ASN A 276 33.01 6.99 44.86
C ASN A 276 31.66 6.62 44.24
N ARG A 277 30.87 5.80 44.91
CA ARG A 277 29.48 5.50 44.52
C ARG A 277 28.58 6.73 44.59
N LYS A 278 28.69 7.53 45.66
CA LYS A 278 27.94 8.80 45.77
C LYS A 278 28.38 9.83 44.73
N LEU A 279 29.68 9.95 44.48
CA LEU A 279 30.22 10.90 43.50
C LEU A 279 29.80 10.54 42.07
N SER A 280 29.88 9.27 41.70
CA SER A 280 29.42 8.78 40.39
C SER A 280 27.93 9.03 40.17
N ALA A 281 27.08 8.78 41.17
CA ALA A 281 25.65 9.10 41.10
C ALA A 281 25.39 10.60 40.87
N LYS A 282 26.06 11.48 41.64
CA LYS A 282 25.93 12.94 41.48
C LYS A 282 26.37 13.44 40.10
N ARG A 283 27.41 12.84 39.53
CA ARG A 283 27.89 13.17 38.16
C ARG A 283 26.85 12.82 37.10
N ALA A 284 26.23 11.64 37.21
CA ALA A 284 25.15 11.23 36.31
C ALA A 284 23.93 12.16 36.43
N GLU A 285 23.54 12.55 37.65
CA GLU A 285 22.46 13.51 37.88
C GLU A 285 22.76 14.89 37.30
N ALA A 286 23.99 15.38 37.45
CA ALA A 286 24.39 16.68 36.92
C ALA A 286 24.32 16.71 35.38
N LEU A 287 24.76 15.64 34.71
CA LEU A 287 24.65 15.51 33.27
C LEU A 287 23.19 15.39 32.81
N ARG A 288 22.37 14.60 33.52
CA ARG A 288 20.92 14.53 33.28
C ARG A 288 20.29 15.92 33.36
N HIS A 289 20.59 16.68 34.41
CA HIS A 289 20.05 18.01 34.59
C HIS A 289 20.47 18.94 33.45
N ALA A 290 21.76 18.93 33.07
CA ALA A 290 22.27 19.73 31.96
C ALA A 290 21.57 19.42 30.63
N LEU A 291 21.34 18.14 30.31
CA LEU A 291 20.66 17.72 29.08
C LEU A 291 19.14 18.00 29.13
N SER A 292 18.50 17.72 30.27
CA SER A 292 17.07 17.95 30.48
C SER A 292 16.72 19.43 30.31
N VAL A 293 17.51 20.34 30.90
CA VAL A 293 17.32 21.79 30.75
C VAL A 293 17.61 22.25 29.33
N ARG A 294 18.73 21.82 28.72
CA ARG A 294 19.16 22.30 27.41
C ARG A 294 18.25 21.86 26.27
N MET A 295 17.65 20.68 26.36
CA MET A 295 16.86 20.07 25.29
C MET A 295 15.37 19.94 25.64
N ASN A 296 14.96 20.41 26.82
CA ASN A 296 13.61 20.23 27.37
C ASN A 296 13.16 18.76 27.35
N LEU A 297 14.02 17.86 27.86
CA LEU A 297 13.77 16.42 27.89
C LEU A 297 13.12 16.02 29.23
N PRO A 298 12.03 15.23 29.21
CA PRO A 298 11.40 14.74 30.43
C PRO A 298 12.33 13.80 31.20
N VAL A 299 12.28 13.90 32.53
CA VAL A 299 13.13 13.12 33.43
C VAL A 299 12.91 11.61 33.28
N SER A 300 11.70 11.19 32.88
CA SER A 300 11.34 9.78 32.67
C SER A 300 12.09 9.09 31.54
N LEU A 301 12.72 9.83 30.62
CA LEU A 301 13.55 9.26 29.57
C LEU A 301 14.94 8.84 30.07
N PHE A 302 15.34 9.29 31.26
CA PHE A 302 16.69 9.07 31.75
C PHE A 302 16.75 7.90 32.72
N GLU A 303 17.71 7.01 32.47
CA GLU A 303 18.12 5.97 33.39
C GLU A 303 19.51 6.32 33.93
N LEU A 304 19.64 6.44 35.25
CA LEU A 304 20.90 6.82 35.88
C LEU A 304 21.54 5.61 36.56
N ASN A 305 22.78 5.34 36.20
CA ASN A 305 23.57 4.25 36.75
C ASN A 305 24.77 4.80 37.52
N ALA A 306 24.85 4.46 38.81
CA ALA A 306 26.01 4.76 39.65
C ALA A 306 27.05 3.66 39.45
N GLY A 307 27.94 3.84 38.47
CA GLY A 307 28.96 2.86 38.09
C GLY A 307 30.09 2.69 39.12
N GLY A 308 30.17 3.56 40.13
CA GLY A 308 31.25 3.50 41.12
C GLY A 308 32.61 3.69 40.44
N VAL A 309 33.52 2.74 40.64
CA VAL A 309 34.82 2.72 39.96
C VAL A 309 34.72 1.88 38.69
N ASP A 310 35.19 2.42 37.56
CA ASP A 310 35.26 1.66 36.30
C ASP A 310 36.47 0.71 36.30
N TRP A 311 36.35 -0.41 37.02
CA TRP A 311 37.40 -1.43 37.08
C TRP A 311 37.63 -2.11 35.72
N GLY A 312 36.60 -2.19 34.87
CA GLY A 312 36.71 -2.72 33.52
C GLY A 312 37.62 -1.85 32.66
N ARG A 313 37.34 -0.54 32.63
CA ARG A 313 38.19 0.42 31.91
C ARG A 313 39.59 0.52 32.50
N LEU A 314 39.76 0.40 33.82
CA LEU A 314 41.09 0.34 34.42
C LEU A 314 41.88 -0.87 33.92
N ALA A 315 41.24 -2.04 33.83
CA ALA A 315 41.91 -3.25 33.32
C ALA A 315 42.32 -3.09 31.84
N GLU A 316 41.50 -2.46 31.00
CA GLU A 316 41.84 -2.12 29.62
C GLU A 316 43.04 -1.17 29.55
N LEU A 317 43.02 -0.06 30.30
CA LEU A 317 44.11 0.91 30.34
C LEU A 317 45.42 0.29 30.83
N VAL A 318 45.36 -0.58 31.84
CA VAL A 318 46.53 -1.33 32.31
C VAL A 318 47.03 -2.28 31.21
N ASN A 319 46.12 -2.99 30.53
CA ASN A 319 46.46 -3.91 29.45
C ASN A 319 47.05 -3.21 28.22
N GLU A 320 46.66 -1.97 27.95
CA GLU A 320 47.22 -1.14 26.87
C GLU A 320 48.54 -0.47 27.26
N SER A 321 48.84 -0.37 28.56
CA SER A 321 50.05 0.28 29.06
C SER A 321 51.27 -0.65 29.10
N ASP A 322 52.45 -0.03 29.10
CA ASP A 322 53.75 -0.69 29.31
C ASP A 322 54.22 -0.62 30.77
N MET A 323 53.28 -0.59 31.72
CA MET A 323 53.61 -0.38 33.13
C MET A 323 54.36 -1.56 33.76
N THR A 324 55.25 -1.26 34.71
CA THR A 324 55.90 -2.29 35.52
C THR A 324 54.87 -2.98 36.44
N TYR A 325 54.97 -4.31 36.56
CA TYR A 325 54.03 -5.18 37.30
C TYR A 325 52.62 -5.28 36.68
N LYS A 326 52.51 -5.12 35.36
CA LYS A 326 51.25 -5.16 34.61
C LYS A 326 50.43 -6.42 34.89
N GLU A 327 51.03 -7.60 34.78
CA GLU A 327 50.32 -8.87 34.96
C GLU A 327 49.83 -9.06 36.40
N GLU A 328 50.60 -8.61 37.38
CA GLU A 328 50.23 -8.65 38.79
C GLU A 328 49.09 -7.66 39.10
N VAL A 329 49.09 -6.49 38.47
CA VAL A 329 47.99 -5.52 38.56
C VAL A 329 46.73 -6.10 37.91
N LEU A 330 46.83 -6.68 36.71
CA LEU A 330 45.69 -7.33 36.04
C LEU A 330 45.16 -8.52 36.85
N ALA A 331 46.05 -9.29 37.48
CA ALA A 331 45.65 -10.37 38.39
C ALA A 331 44.85 -9.82 39.57
N ILE A 332 45.30 -8.73 40.21
CA ILE A 332 44.56 -8.08 41.30
C ILE A 332 43.16 -7.67 40.85
N LEU A 333 43.04 -7.05 39.67
CA LEU A 333 41.77 -6.59 39.12
C LEU A 333 40.80 -7.75 38.80
N ARG A 334 41.31 -8.91 38.41
CA ARG A 334 40.49 -10.09 38.05
C ARG A 334 40.06 -10.93 39.24
N SER A 335 40.92 -11.13 40.23
CA SER A 335 40.72 -12.16 41.27
C SER A 335 40.23 -11.65 42.62
N HIS A 336 40.05 -10.34 42.80
CA HIS A 336 39.67 -9.76 44.09
C HIS A 336 38.35 -8.98 44.04
N PRO A 337 37.62 -8.91 45.18
CA PRO A 337 36.48 -8.01 45.36
C PRO A 337 36.87 -6.55 45.12
N GLU A 338 35.92 -5.76 44.60
CA GLU A 338 36.15 -4.39 44.16
C GLU A 338 36.66 -3.48 45.28
N GLU A 339 36.19 -3.72 46.50
CA GLU A 339 36.54 -2.98 47.70
C GLU A 339 38.01 -3.18 48.10
N GLU A 340 38.58 -4.35 47.81
CA GLU A 340 39.95 -4.71 48.18
C GLU A 340 40.98 -4.35 47.11
N ARG A 341 40.55 -4.19 45.85
CA ARG A 341 41.46 -3.99 44.70
C ARG A 341 42.39 -2.81 44.92
N ASN A 342 41.88 -1.67 45.38
CA ASN A 342 42.69 -0.46 45.57
C ASN A 342 43.76 -0.63 46.65
N ASP A 343 43.41 -1.26 47.76
CA ASP A 343 44.34 -1.43 48.89
C ASP A 343 45.40 -2.50 48.58
N ARG A 344 45.02 -3.54 47.82
CA ARG A 344 45.99 -4.52 47.28
C ARG A 344 46.94 -3.89 46.27
N LEU A 345 46.47 -2.97 45.42
CA LEU A 345 47.36 -2.22 44.53
C LEU A 345 48.37 -1.37 45.32
N LYS A 346 47.95 -0.70 46.40
CA LYS A 346 48.86 0.07 47.27
C LYS A 346 49.89 -0.82 47.97
N ALA A 347 49.51 -2.03 48.37
CA ALA A 347 50.41 -2.98 49.02
C ALA A 347 51.41 -3.63 48.06
N LEU A 348 51.07 -3.76 46.77
CA LEU A 348 51.89 -4.43 45.77
C LEU A 348 53.25 -3.73 45.59
N ALA A 349 54.34 -4.47 45.76
CA ALA A 349 55.72 -4.02 45.52
C ALA A 349 56.08 -2.67 46.16
N GLY A 350 55.51 -2.38 47.35
CA GLY A 350 55.71 -1.13 48.07
C GLY A 350 54.98 0.09 47.47
N GLY A 351 53.90 -0.15 46.72
CA GLY A 351 53.07 0.89 46.10
C GLY A 351 53.67 1.52 44.83
N ARG A 352 54.77 0.98 44.32
CA ARG A 352 55.41 1.43 43.07
C ARG A 352 54.46 1.37 41.86
N PRO A 353 53.81 0.23 41.54
CA PRO A 353 52.84 0.17 40.44
C PRO A 353 51.61 1.05 40.71
N TYR A 354 51.18 1.18 41.97
CA TYR A 354 50.06 2.04 42.35
C TYR A 354 50.30 3.52 42.01
N ARG A 355 51.53 4.03 42.22
CA ARG A 355 51.88 5.42 41.86
C ARG A 355 51.76 5.65 40.35
N SER A 356 52.28 4.73 39.53
CA SER A 356 52.15 4.81 38.07
C SER A 356 50.69 4.80 37.62
N VAL A 357 49.88 3.94 38.24
CA VAL A 357 48.43 3.87 37.98
C VAL A 357 47.73 5.17 38.41
N LEU A 358 48.03 5.71 39.59
CA LEU A 358 47.45 6.93 40.16
C LEU A 358 47.79 8.18 39.32
N ASP A 359 49.01 8.27 38.81
CA ASP A 359 49.51 9.46 38.12
C ASP A 359 49.15 9.45 36.62
N VAL A 360 49.10 8.25 35.99
CA VAL A 360 48.95 8.11 34.53
C VAL A 360 47.58 7.58 34.11
N LEU A 361 47.04 6.58 34.83
CA LEU A 361 45.83 5.86 34.41
C LEU A 361 44.56 6.40 35.10
N TYR A 362 44.61 6.73 36.39
CA TYR A 362 43.46 7.28 37.10
C TYR A 362 42.95 8.59 36.50
N PRO A 363 43.77 9.54 36.02
CA PRO A 363 43.26 10.72 35.31
C PRO A 363 42.37 10.38 34.10
N GLN A 364 42.62 9.25 33.43
CA GLN A 364 41.81 8.80 32.29
C GLN A 364 40.49 8.15 32.75
N LEU A 365 40.41 7.69 34.00
CA LEU A 365 39.20 7.15 34.65
C LEU A 365 38.42 8.21 35.45
N ARG A 366 39.10 9.30 35.88
CA ARG A 366 38.53 10.38 36.72
C ARG A 366 37.37 11.12 36.04
N ASP A 367 37.25 10.98 34.73
CA ASP A 367 36.61 11.97 33.86
C ASP A 367 35.59 11.36 32.89
N ALA A 368 34.87 10.29 33.24
CA ALA A 368 33.89 9.75 32.30
C ALA A 368 32.53 9.51 32.93
N CYS A 369 31.56 10.31 32.50
CA CYS A 369 30.17 9.90 32.49
C CYS A 369 29.82 9.52 31.04
N TYR A 370 29.50 8.25 30.82
CA TYR A 370 29.15 7.75 29.49
C TYR A 370 27.65 7.85 29.29
N ILE A 371 27.26 8.38 28.14
CA ILE A 371 25.88 8.43 27.71
C ILE A 371 25.63 7.40 26.60
N ARG A 372 24.46 6.78 26.66
CA ARG A 372 23.88 5.95 25.63
C ARG A 372 22.50 6.52 25.31
N VAL A 373 22.17 6.58 24.03
CA VAL A 373 20.88 7.08 23.56
C VAL A 373 20.20 5.97 22.78
N GLU A 374 19.08 5.50 23.30
CA GLU A 374 18.31 4.41 22.72
C GLU A 374 17.21 4.96 21.82
N TYR A 375 17.10 4.43 20.61
CA TYR A 375 16.04 4.78 19.68
C TYR A 375 15.35 3.52 19.14
N ALA A 376 14.11 3.68 18.70
CA ALA A 376 13.38 2.67 17.94
C ALA A 376 12.90 3.25 16.62
N ASN A 377 13.03 2.46 15.56
CA ASN A 377 12.44 2.76 14.26
C ASN A 377 10.91 2.78 14.41
N ARG A 378 10.26 3.84 13.94
CA ARG A 378 8.80 3.87 13.86
C ARG A 378 8.36 3.04 12.66
N PRO A 379 7.37 2.16 12.82
CA PRO A 379 6.83 1.44 11.68
C PRO A 379 6.15 2.43 10.72
N ASP A 380 6.49 2.33 9.44
CA ASP A 380 5.84 3.09 8.37
C ASP A 380 4.45 2.50 8.10
N SER A 381 3.50 2.89 8.96
CA SER A 381 2.10 2.43 8.90
C SER A 381 1.43 2.74 7.56
N VAL A 382 1.88 3.78 6.86
CA VAL A 382 1.36 4.12 5.53
C VAL A 382 1.82 3.09 4.51
N ALA A 383 3.12 2.79 4.45
CA ALA A 383 3.63 1.77 3.55
C ALA A 383 2.95 0.41 3.81
N ASP A 384 2.77 0.01 5.07
CA ASP A 384 2.03 -1.21 5.43
C ASP A 384 0.59 -1.18 4.89
N THR A 385 -0.15 -0.09 5.15
CA THR A 385 -1.54 0.06 4.72
C THR A 385 -1.67 0.02 3.20
N VAL A 386 -0.79 0.71 2.48
CA VAL A 386 -0.78 0.70 1.00
C VAL A 386 -0.46 -0.69 0.47
N ASN A 387 0.52 -1.40 1.03
CA ASN A 387 0.88 -2.74 0.59
C ASN A 387 -0.25 -3.76 0.84
N ARG A 388 -0.95 -3.65 1.97
CA ARG A 388 -2.16 -4.43 2.24
C ARG A 388 -3.28 -4.13 1.25
N ALA A 389 -3.47 -2.87 0.87
CA ALA A 389 -4.44 -2.50 -0.16
C ALA A 389 -4.05 -3.05 -1.54
N ILE A 390 -2.76 -3.04 -1.89
CA ILE A 390 -2.27 -3.66 -3.13
C ILE A 390 -2.55 -5.17 -3.13
N ALA A 391 -2.34 -5.86 -2.01
CA ALA A 391 -2.69 -7.27 -1.87
C ALA A 391 -4.21 -7.50 -2.07
N ALA A 392 -5.06 -6.65 -1.48
CA ALA A 392 -6.51 -6.70 -1.69
C ALA A 392 -6.90 -6.48 -3.16
N ILE A 393 -6.27 -5.53 -3.85
CA ILE A 393 -6.45 -5.31 -5.31
C ILE A 393 -6.10 -6.57 -6.11
N ARG A 394 -4.99 -7.25 -5.78
CA ARG A 394 -4.54 -8.47 -6.48
C ARG A 394 -5.55 -9.61 -6.39
N VAL A 395 -6.26 -9.72 -5.26
CA VAL A 395 -7.32 -10.73 -5.05
C VAL A 395 -8.72 -10.21 -5.41
N ARG A 396 -8.82 -9.01 -6.00
CA ARG A 396 -10.06 -8.34 -6.43
C ARG A 396 -11.01 -7.97 -5.30
N ASP A 397 -10.50 -7.83 -4.08
CA ASP A 397 -11.23 -7.25 -2.96
C ASP A 397 -11.10 -5.72 -2.99
N TYR A 398 -11.79 -5.11 -3.94
CA TYR A 398 -11.73 -3.67 -4.17
C TYR A 398 -12.37 -2.87 -3.02
N GLU A 399 -13.33 -3.45 -2.31
CA GLU A 399 -13.98 -2.81 -1.17
C GLU A 399 -12.99 -2.62 -0.01
N GLU A 400 -12.26 -3.69 0.34
CA GLU A 400 -11.20 -3.62 1.35
C GLU A 400 -10.07 -2.68 0.91
N ALA A 401 -9.66 -2.75 -0.37
CA ALA A 401 -8.65 -1.85 -0.91
C ALA A 401 -9.04 -0.37 -0.75
N PHE A 402 -10.28 0.00 -1.07
CA PHE A 402 -10.76 1.37 -0.87
C PHE A 402 -10.82 1.76 0.60
N ARG A 403 -11.24 0.85 1.48
CA ARG A 403 -11.31 1.10 2.93
C ARG A 403 -9.92 1.43 3.49
N LEU A 404 -8.90 0.66 3.10
CA LEU A 404 -7.51 0.87 3.50
C LEU A 404 -6.94 2.16 2.89
N LEU A 405 -7.08 2.37 1.58
CA LEU A 405 -6.52 3.54 0.90
C LEU A 405 -7.14 4.86 1.35
N LYS A 406 -8.36 4.83 1.91
CA LYS A 406 -8.99 6.02 2.48
C LYS A 406 -8.30 6.49 3.76
N THR A 407 -7.71 5.60 4.57
CA THR A 407 -7.05 6.02 5.83
C THR A 407 -5.71 6.71 5.61
N VAL A 408 -5.13 6.57 4.41
CA VAL A 408 -3.81 7.10 4.04
C VAL A 408 -3.87 8.04 2.82
N GLU A 409 -5.06 8.55 2.50
CA GLU A 409 -5.33 9.35 1.29
C GLU A 409 -4.48 10.63 1.17
N ALA A 410 -4.04 11.18 2.30
CA ALA A 410 -3.17 12.36 2.33
C ALA A 410 -1.73 12.08 1.88
N ASP A 411 -1.27 10.83 1.97
CA ASP A 411 0.10 10.45 1.59
C ASP A 411 0.16 10.10 0.09
N GLU A 412 1.08 10.74 -0.62
CA GLU A 412 1.25 10.62 -2.06
C GLU A 412 1.55 9.20 -2.54
N ARG A 413 2.15 8.37 -1.67
CA ARG A 413 2.48 6.97 -1.97
C ARG A 413 1.23 6.10 -2.15
N SER A 414 0.09 6.54 -1.62
CA SER A 414 -1.20 5.85 -1.77
C SER A 414 -1.89 6.12 -3.12
N TRP A 415 -1.57 7.23 -3.78
CA TRP A 415 -2.39 7.75 -4.88
C TRP A 415 -2.39 6.86 -6.13
N ASN A 416 -1.25 6.24 -6.49
CA ASN A 416 -1.21 5.32 -7.63
C ASN A 416 -2.09 4.08 -7.37
N ALA A 417 -1.97 3.45 -6.20
CA ALA A 417 -2.79 2.29 -5.83
C ALA A 417 -4.29 2.62 -5.85
N ARG A 418 -4.66 3.83 -5.38
CA ARG A 418 -6.05 4.32 -5.42
C ARG A 418 -6.55 4.54 -6.85
N GLY A 419 -5.75 5.16 -7.69
CA GLY A 419 -6.08 5.36 -9.11
C GLY A 419 -6.27 4.02 -9.84
N VAL A 420 -5.38 3.05 -9.60
CA VAL A 420 -5.50 1.69 -10.14
C VAL A 420 -6.77 0.99 -9.65
N CYS A 421 -7.12 1.14 -8.36
CA CYS A 421 -8.34 0.57 -7.81
C CYS A 421 -9.60 1.11 -8.51
N HIS A 422 -9.72 2.44 -8.67
CA HIS A 422 -10.81 3.05 -9.44
C HIS A 422 -10.86 2.56 -10.88
N LEU A 423 -9.71 2.46 -11.54
CA LEU A 423 -9.61 2.00 -12.92
C LEU A 423 -10.13 0.56 -13.07
N LEU A 424 -9.74 -0.34 -12.15
CA LEU A 424 -10.21 -1.73 -12.17
C LEU A 424 -11.72 -1.82 -11.93
N CYS A 425 -12.29 -0.98 -11.07
CA CYS A 425 -13.73 -0.86 -10.87
C CYS A 425 -14.49 -0.19 -12.03
N GLY A 426 -13.80 0.40 -13.00
CA GLY A 426 -14.40 1.06 -14.18
C GLY A 426 -14.80 2.51 -13.94
N ASP A 427 -14.26 3.15 -12.90
CA ASP A 427 -14.42 4.58 -12.67
C ASP A 427 -13.23 5.36 -13.25
N ASP A 428 -13.19 5.47 -14.58
CA ASP A 428 -12.08 6.11 -15.31
C ASP A 428 -11.88 7.57 -14.92
N LYS A 429 -12.95 8.25 -14.47
CA LYS A 429 -12.90 9.65 -14.08
C LYS A 429 -12.09 9.82 -12.80
N GLU A 430 -12.45 9.09 -11.75
CA GLU A 430 -11.72 9.11 -10.49
C GLU A 430 -10.33 8.50 -10.65
N ALA A 431 -10.18 7.44 -11.45
CA ALA A 431 -8.89 6.87 -11.78
C ALA A 431 -7.94 7.92 -12.35
N GLY A 432 -8.40 8.70 -13.34
CA GLY A 432 -7.62 9.78 -13.93
C GLY A 432 -7.17 10.82 -12.91
N ILE A 433 -8.06 11.26 -12.00
CA ILE A 433 -7.73 12.25 -10.96
C ILE A 433 -6.58 11.75 -10.09
N TRP A 434 -6.67 10.54 -9.55
CA TRP A 434 -5.67 9.98 -8.65
C TRP A 434 -4.35 9.67 -9.35
N LEU A 435 -4.40 9.10 -10.56
CA LEU A 435 -3.20 8.82 -11.33
C LEU A 435 -2.47 10.11 -11.74
N HIS A 436 -3.19 11.18 -12.09
CA HIS A 436 -2.56 12.48 -12.37
C HIS A 436 -1.90 13.09 -11.12
N ARG A 437 -2.52 12.97 -9.94
CA ARG A 437 -1.89 13.39 -8.68
C ARG A 437 -0.59 12.61 -8.42
N ALA A 438 -0.64 11.28 -8.54
CA ALA A 438 0.52 10.42 -8.34
C ALA A 438 1.66 10.71 -9.34
N ALA A 439 1.34 10.88 -10.62
CA ALA A 439 2.32 11.23 -11.65
C ALA A 439 2.96 12.61 -11.38
N LYS A 440 2.18 13.60 -10.94
CA LYS A 440 2.69 14.92 -10.57
C LYS A 440 3.65 14.86 -9.36
N ALA A 441 3.45 13.89 -8.46
CA ALA A 441 4.37 13.59 -7.36
C ALA A 441 5.59 12.73 -7.78
N GLY A 442 5.74 12.43 -9.08
CA GLY A 442 6.89 11.67 -9.60
C GLY A 442 6.74 10.15 -9.60
N ASN A 443 5.52 9.62 -9.40
CA ASN A 443 5.27 8.18 -9.48
C ASN A 443 5.29 7.69 -10.95
N ARG A 444 6.32 6.91 -11.31
CA ARG A 444 6.54 6.41 -12.68
C ARG A 444 5.44 5.46 -13.15
N GLU A 445 4.97 4.57 -12.28
CA GLU A 445 3.90 3.62 -12.60
C GLU A 445 2.60 4.33 -12.95
N ALA A 446 2.28 5.43 -12.26
CA ALA A 446 1.11 6.25 -12.54
C ALA A 446 1.20 6.92 -13.93
N GLU A 447 2.38 7.41 -14.33
CA GLU A 447 2.60 7.91 -15.69
C GLU A 447 2.36 6.85 -16.75
N GLU A 448 2.85 5.63 -16.52
CA GLU A 448 2.63 4.49 -17.43
C GLU A 448 1.14 4.14 -17.51
N ASN A 449 0.43 4.14 -16.37
CA ASN A 449 -1.00 3.90 -16.32
C ASN A 449 -1.80 4.94 -17.11
N LEU A 450 -1.47 6.22 -16.96
CA LEU A 450 -2.09 7.30 -17.73
C LEU A 450 -1.84 7.14 -19.24
N LYS A 451 -0.61 6.78 -19.64
CA LYS A 451 -0.29 6.51 -21.06
C LYS A 451 -1.15 5.38 -21.62
N LYS A 452 -1.26 4.25 -20.90
CA LYS A 452 -2.09 3.10 -21.28
C LYS A 452 -3.58 3.48 -21.38
N MET A 453 -4.10 4.18 -20.37
CA MET A 453 -5.50 4.63 -20.32
C MET A 453 -5.84 5.59 -21.47
N ASN A 454 -4.96 6.55 -21.77
CA ASN A 454 -5.17 7.49 -22.88
C ASN A 454 -5.06 6.80 -24.26
N ALA A 455 -4.16 5.83 -24.41
CA ALA A 455 -4.05 5.04 -25.64
C ALA A 455 -5.33 4.23 -25.90
N GLU A 456 -5.91 3.63 -24.86
CA GLU A 456 -7.19 2.93 -24.92
C GLU A 456 -8.35 3.87 -25.32
N GLN A 457 -8.46 5.05 -24.69
CA GLN A 457 -9.49 6.02 -25.04
C GLN A 457 -9.39 6.49 -26.51
N ARG A 458 -8.16 6.69 -27.00
CA ARG A 458 -7.91 7.02 -28.42
C ARG A 458 -8.30 5.87 -29.35
N ALA A 459 -7.92 4.64 -29.03
CA ALA A 459 -8.29 3.46 -29.82
C ALA A 459 -9.82 3.29 -29.89
N THR A 460 -10.52 3.55 -28.79
CA THR A 460 -11.98 3.49 -28.71
C THR A 460 -12.63 4.59 -29.56
N THR A 461 -12.11 5.82 -29.51
CA THR A 461 -12.64 6.94 -30.30
C THR A 461 -12.42 6.71 -31.80
N THR A 462 -11.24 6.23 -32.18
CA THR A 462 -10.88 6.00 -33.59
C THR A 462 -11.67 4.85 -34.20
N GLY A 463 -11.93 3.79 -33.42
CA GLY A 463 -12.76 2.65 -33.84
C GLY A 463 -14.28 2.90 -33.81
N ILE A 464 -14.73 4.07 -33.34
CA ILE A 464 -16.13 4.54 -33.47
C ILE A 464 -16.30 5.41 -34.74
N THR A 465 -15.22 6.04 -35.22
CA THR A 465 -15.22 6.88 -36.43
C THR A 465 -14.93 6.14 -37.75
N GLN A 466 -14.49 4.89 -37.68
CA GLN A 466 -14.31 3.97 -38.82
C GLN A 466 -15.36 2.85 -38.70
#